data_AF-A0A087S6L5-F1
#
_entry.id   AF-A0A087S6L5-F1
#
_cell.length_a   1.000
_cell.length_b   1.000
_cell.length_c   1.000
_cell.angle_alpha   90.00
_cell.angle_beta   90.00
_cell.angle_gamma   90.00
#
_symmetry.space_group_name_H-M   'P 1'
#
loop_
_entity.id
_entity.type
_entity.pdbx_description
1 polymer ?
#
loop_
_entity_poly.entity_id
_entity_poly.type
_entity_poly.pdbx_seq_one_letter_code
_entity_poly.pdbx_strand_id
1 'polypeptide(L)'
;SRHFLRNFSPLKTGSPILNFISSKDIDFTITFFKIHTATHNIDMMDENFSISEDTFHRLSLEKSKSGYENQSWDEWFNSIFSEKHSSKQRMMEDVIRKFFYKNDFDQWVQNFALNLNDIWNGSNPSTLSNANHNENASAIVIGRGPSLHKHNHLELLKKSNFSGSIICTDGALKHVLESGITPEQFPNFYVVTIESYEDVVDHYNSDYVDKYGPKITGIFTIITNPKVISRAKESKIKINWLHPLADYHEGKKSFNQLTAQMVKSKVHEKGLPAIQTGGNVGTSSWFIGWRILNCKNIGLIGLNQGWEEDDSWEKIISHGNYFKPSKLDRSSEKFKKLFPKVYNPDFTTYCILDPIVQYYSSAFREFISRSPSWVNTINATEGGSLFGERITSMKFSEFLEKYKS
;
A
#
# COMPACT_ATOMS: atom_id res chain seq x y z
N SER A 1 -23.24 -48.35 -26.25
CA SER A 1 -24.47 -48.74 -26.96
C SER A 1 -25.57 -47.73 -26.64
N ARG A 2 -26.18 -47.16 -27.69
CA ARG A 2 -27.40 -46.31 -27.73
C ARG A 2 -27.28 -44.90 -27.12
N HIS A 3 -27.12 -43.84 -27.93
CA HIS A 3 -28.14 -43.06 -28.65
C HIS A 3 -29.17 -42.37 -27.74
N PHE A 4 -29.22 -41.02 -27.73
CA PHE A 4 -30.23 -40.26 -28.49
C PHE A 4 -29.95 -38.74 -28.46
N LEU A 5 -29.90 -38.13 -29.65
CA LEU A 5 -30.10 -36.70 -29.92
C LEU A 5 -31.60 -36.41 -29.98
N ARG A 6 -32.06 -35.23 -29.51
CA ARG A 6 -33.01 -34.40 -30.29
C ARG A 6 -33.23 -33.01 -29.68
N ASN A 7 -33.17 -32.04 -30.58
CA ASN A 7 -33.47 -30.61 -30.46
C ASN A 7 -34.91 -30.31 -30.06
N PHE A 8 -35.16 -29.16 -29.42
CA PHE A 8 -36.25 -28.23 -29.75
C PHE A 8 -35.93 -26.82 -29.23
N SER A 9 -36.14 -25.82 -30.10
CA SER A 9 -35.98 -24.37 -29.85
C SER A 9 -37.30 -23.74 -29.30
N PRO A 10 -37.48 -22.40 -29.34
CA PRO A 10 -37.48 -21.50 -28.19
C PRO A 10 -38.89 -21.03 -27.76
N LEU A 11 -39.04 -20.57 -26.52
CA LEU A 11 -40.23 -19.83 -26.08
C LEU A 11 -39.81 -18.53 -25.37
N LYS A 12 -40.19 -17.41 -25.99
CA LYS A 12 -40.40 -16.11 -25.33
C LYS A 12 -41.69 -16.20 -24.51
N THR A 13 -41.69 -15.65 -23.30
CA THR A 13 -42.67 -14.65 -22.79
C THR A 13 -42.51 -14.42 -21.28
N GLY A 14 -42.72 -13.17 -20.85
CA GLY A 14 -43.33 -12.85 -19.56
C GLY A 14 -42.40 -12.58 -18.36
N SER A 15 -42.09 -11.30 -18.13
CA SER A 15 -41.87 -10.78 -16.77
C SER A 15 -43.23 -10.69 -16.05
N PRO A 16 -43.31 -10.81 -14.71
CA PRO A 16 -43.29 -9.58 -13.89
C PRO A 16 -42.65 -9.68 -12.49
N ILE A 17 -42.07 -8.53 -12.09
CA ILE A 17 -42.12 -7.90 -10.75
C ILE A 17 -41.40 -8.58 -9.56
N LEU A 18 -40.34 -7.92 -9.08
CA LEU A 18 -40.15 -7.63 -7.65
C LEU A 18 -39.40 -6.29 -7.51
N ASN A 19 -40.13 -5.30 -6.98
CA ASN A 19 -39.61 -4.00 -6.53
C ASN A 19 -38.81 -4.17 -5.24
N PHE A 20 -37.70 -3.45 -5.07
CA PHE A 20 -37.36 -2.72 -3.83
C PHE A 20 -36.24 -1.69 -4.07
N ILE A 21 -36.66 -0.43 -4.24
CA ILE A 21 -36.23 0.82 -3.60
C ILE A 21 -34.75 0.95 -3.13
N SER A 22 -34.03 1.78 -3.89
CA SER A 22 -33.18 2.92 -3.46
C SER A 22 -32.15 2.75 -2.33
N SER A 23 -30.87 2.80 -2.72
CA SER A 23 -29.94 3.76 -2.11
C SER A 23 -29.16 4.46 -3.21
N LYS A 24 -29.18 5.79 -3.17
CA LYS A 24 -28.54 6.70 -4.11
C LYS A 24 -27.03 6.76 -3.87
N ASP A 25 -26.34 7.10 -4.95
CA ASP A 25 -25.01 7.69 -5.03
C ASP A 25 -23.82 6.75 -4.81
N ILE A 26 -23.27 6.24 -5.93
CA ILE A 26 -21.90 6.53 -6.44
C ILE A 26 -21.76 5.74 -7.75
N ASP A 27 -21.81 6.45 -8.88
CA ASP A 27 -21.54 5.89 -10.20
C ASP A 27 -20.03 5.64 -10.38
N PHE A 28 -19.66 4.38 -10.60
CA PHE A 28 -18.42 4.00 -11.28
C PHE A 28 -18.78 3.05 -12.42
N THR A 29 -19.06 3.61 -13.59
CA THR A 29 -19.22 2.82 -14.83
C THR A 29 -17.86 2.67 -15.49
N ILE A 30 -17.23 1.50 -15.35
CA ILE A 30 -16.15 1.05 -16.23
C ILE A 30 -16.76 0.00 -17.17
N THR A 31 -17.06 0.39 -18.41
CA THR A 31 -17.52 -0.54 -19.44
C THR A 31 -16.31 -1.11 -20.20
N PHE A 32 -16.02 -2.39 -19.97
CA PHE A 32 -15.09 -3.18 -20.78
C PHE A 32 -15.78 -3.66 -22.07
N PHE A 33 -15.28 -3.28 -23.25
CA PHE A 33 -15.64 -3.97 -24.48
C PHE A 33 -14.70 -5.15 -24.75
N LYS A 34 -15.34 -6.31 -24.94
CA LYS A 34 -14.75 -7.63 -25.18
C LYS A 34 -14.75 -7.85 -26.70
N ILE A 35 -13.58 -7.83 -27.34
CA ILE A 35 -13.46 -8.18 -28.76
C ILE A 35 -13.49 -9.70 -28.89
N HIS A 36 -14.53 -10.23 -29.50
CA HIS A 36 -14.52 -11.55 -30.11
C HIS A 36 -14.87 -11.43 -31.59
N THR A 37 -14.03 -12.07 -32.37
CA THR A 37 -13.94 -12.14 -33.83
C THR A 37 -15.21 -12.66 -34.49
N ALA A 38 -15.67 -12.00 -35.54
CA ALA A 38 -15.78 -12.53 -36.92
C ALA A 38 -16.83 -11.73 -37.70
N THR A 39 -16.35 -11.05 -38.76
CA THR A 39 -17.05 -10.75 -40.02
C THR A 39 -18.57 -10.56 -39.97
N HIS A 40 -19.04 -9.31 -40.04
CA HIS A 40 -20.03 -8.81 -41.00
C HIS A 40 -20.20 -7.29 -40.78
N ASN A 41 -20.30 -6.54 -41.89
CA ASN A 41 -20.42 -5.08 -41.97
C ASN A 41 -21.37 -4.48 -40.91
N ILE A 42 -20.88 -3.51 -40.14
CA ILE A 42 -21.71 -2.56 -39.38
C ILE A 42 -21.15 -1.16 -39.67
N ASP A 43 -21.96 -0.34 -40.32
CA ASP A 43 -21.74 1.09 -40.51
C ASP A 43 -21.46 1.78 -39.17
N MET A 44 -20.32 2.48 -39.07
CA MET A 44 -20.04 3.34 -37.93
C MET A 44 -20.88 4.61 -38.07
N MET A 45 -21.80 4.82 -37.14
CA MET A 45 -22.35 6.15 -36.90
C MET A 45 -21.25 7.02 -36.29
N ASP A 46 -20.80 8.02 -37.05
CA ASP A 46 -19.96 9.11 -36.56
C ASP A 46 -20.72 9.93 -35.50
N GLU A 47 -20.42 9.70 -34.23
CA GLU A 47 -20.74 10.68 -33.19
C GLU A 47 -19.75 11.84 -33.31
N ASN A 48 -20.16 12.90 -34.01
CA ASN A 48 -19.38 14.12 -34.15
C ASN A 48 -19.18 14.80 -32.80
N PHE A 49 -17.95 14.75 -32.30
CA PHE A 49 -17.49 15.59 -31.19
C PHE A 49 -17.62 17.06 -31.59
N SER A 50 -18.39 17.85 -30.84
CA SER A 50 -18.54 19.29 -31.06
C SER A 50 -18.34 20.07 -29.77
N ILE A 51 -17.68 21.21 -29.87
CA ILE A 51 -17.47 22.17 -28.78
C ILE A 51 -17.97 23.54 -29.23
N SER A 52 -18.40 24.37 -28.29
CA SER A 52 -18.83 25.75 -28.60
C SER A 52 -17.65 26.59 -29.10
N GLU A 53 -17.95 27.61 -29.91
CA GLU A 53 -16.95 28.56 -30.44
C GLU A 53 -16.21 29.29 -29.30
N ASP A 54 -16.93 29.67 -28.23
CA ASP A 54 -16.34 30.25 -27.01
C ASP A 54 -15.39 29.28 -26.29
N THR A 55 -15.69 27.98 -26.30
CA THR A 55 -14.80 26.96 -25.75
C THR A 55 -13.55 26.82 -26.61
N PHE A 56 -13.71 26.77 -27.94
CA PHE A 56 -12.59 26.69 -28.87
C PHE A 56 -11.67 27.92 -28.77
N HIS A 57 -12.24 29.13 -28.64
CA HIS A 57 -11.47 30.35 -28.46
C HIS A 57 -10.66 30.34 -27.16
N ARG A 58 -11.27 29.91 -26.04
CA ARG A 58 -10.56 29.76 -24.76
C ARG A 58 -9.43 28.74 -24.83
N LEU A 59 -9.68 27.58 -25.44
CA LEU A 59 -8.65 26.55 -25.63
C LEU A 59 -7.51 27.05 -26.52
N SER A 60 -7.81 27.79 -27.58
CA SER A 60 -6.80 28.35 -28.51
C SER A 60 -5.92 29.38 -27.81
N LEU A 61 -6.53 30.24 -26.99
CA LEU A 61 -5.82 31.25 -26.22
C LEU A 61 -4.87 30.60 -25.20
N GLU A 62 -5.32 29.57 -24.49
CA GLU A 62 -4.48 28.83 -23.56
C GLU A 62 -3.36 28.05 -24.28
N LYS A 63 -3.63 27.49 -25.46
CA LYS A 63 -2.62 26.83 -26.32
C LYS A 63 -1.51 27.78 -26.76
N SER A 64 -1.86 29.00 -27.17
CA SER A 64 -0.86 30.03 -27.48
C SER A 64 -0.07 30.45 -26.24
N LYS A 65 -0.74 30.76 -25.11
CA LYS A 65 -0.06 31.13 -23.85
C LYS A 65 0.92 30.09 -23.33
N SER A 66 0.64 28.81 -23.56
CA SER A 66 1.50 27.70 -23.12
C SER A 66 2.63 27.38 -24.11
N GLY A 67 2.80 28.17 -25.18
CA GLY A 67 3.91 28.03 -26.13
C GLY A 67 3.68 27.00 -27.23
N TYR A 68 2.45 26.53 -27.41
CA TYR A 68 2.05 25.49 -28.38
C TYR A 68 1.29 26.07 -29.58
N GLU A 69 1.42 27.37 -29.85
CA GLU A 69 0.67 28.06 -30.92
C GLU A 69 0.80 27.35 -32.28
N ASN A 70 2.03 26.97 -32.64
CA ASN A 70 2.36 26.32 -33.90
C ASN A 70 2.37 24.78 -33.85
N GLN A 71 1.99 24.17 -32.72
CA GLN A 71 1.92 22.72 -32.57
C GLN A 71 0.49 22.19 -32.80
N SER A 72 0.33 20.89 -33.00
CA SER A 72 -0.99 20.26 -33.15
C SER A 72 -1.80 20.30 -31.84
N TRP A 73 -3.12 20.13 -31.95
CA TRP A 73 -3.98 19.97 -30.77
C TRP A 73 -3.61 18.71 -29.98
N ASP A 74 -3.23 17.63 -30.65
CA ASP A 74 -2.79 16.41 -29.98
C ASP A 74 -1.51 16.63 -29.19
N GLU A 75 -0.53 17.38 -29.70
CA GLU A 75 0.70 17.71 -28.95
C GLU A 75 0.42 18.58 -27.72
N TRP A 76 -0.50 19.53 -27.84
CA TRP A 76 -0.91 20.39 -26.73
C TRP A 76 -1.78 19.64 -25.71
N PHE A 77 -2.73 18.82 -26.15
CA PHE A 77 -3.51 17.96 -25.27
C PHE A 77 -2.63 16.93 -24.60
N ASN A 78 -1.65 16.36 -25.30
CA ASN A 78 -0.65 15.51 -24.67
C ASN A 78 0.22 16.29 -23.68
N SER A 79 0.52 17.58 -23.88
CA SER A 79 1.27 18.35 -22.88
C SER A 79 0.46 18.68 -21.62
N ILE A 80 -0.87 18.86 -21.75
CA ILE A 80 -1.78 19.15 -20.63
C ILE A 80 -2.26 17.87 -19.92
N PHE A 81 -2.59 16.84 -20.69
CA PHE A 81 -3.14 15.57 -20.24
C PHE A 81 -2.09 14.46 -20.11
N SER A 82 -0.84 14.67 -20.51
CA SER A 82 0.26 13.85 -19.96
C SER A 82 0.35 14.19 -18.48
N GLU A 83 -0.40 13.41 -17.71
CA GLU A 83 -0.61 13.56 -16.30
C GLU A 83 0.68 13.93 -15.57
N LYS A 84 0.53 14.84 -14.61
CA LYS A 84 1.50 15.33 -13.62
C LYS A 84 2.10 14.22 -12.72
N HIS A 85 2.36 13.02 -13.21
CA HIS A 85 3.45 12.22 -12.67
C HIS A 85 4.74 12.74 -13.28
N SER A 86 5.58 13.39 -12.47
CA SER A 86 6.91 13.83 -12.90
C SER A 86 7.58 12.67 -13.66
N SER A 87 8.13 12.93 -14.84
CA SER A 87 8.82 11.91 -15.65
C SER A 87 9.82 11.08 -14.83
N LYS A 88 10.41 11.70 -13.79
CA LYS A 88 11.27 11.06 -12.79
C LYS A 88 10.58 9.94 -11.98
N GLN A 89 9.34 10.15 -11.52
CA GLN A 89 8.60 9.14 -10.73
C GLN A 89 8.29 7.90 -11.57
N ARG A 90 7.78 8.09 -12.80
CA ARG A 90 7.51 7.00 -13.75
C ARG A 90 8.77 6.19 -14.08
N MET A 91 9.89 6.87 -14.31
CA MET A 91 11.18 6.19 -14.54
C MET A 91 11.63 5.38 -13.32
N MET A 92 11.43 5.89 -12.10
CA MET A 92 11.75 5.18 -10.87
C MET A 92 10.89 3.92 -10.72
N GLU A 93 9.57 4.06 -10.91
CA GLU A 93 8.61 2.95 -10.89
C GLU A 93 8.96 1.87 -11.92
N ASP A 94 9.32 2.26 -13.14
CA ASP A 94 9.72 1.33 -14.20
C ASP A 94 10.99 0.54 -13.86
N VAL A 95 11.98 1.18 -13.23
CA VAL A 95 13.23 0.54 -12.80
C VAL A 95 12.94 -0.44 -11.67
N ILE A 96 12.21 0.00 -10.64
CA ILE A 96 11.83 -0.82 -9.50
C ILE A 96 10.97 -2.02 -9.95
N ARG A 97 10.02 -1.81 -10.87
CA ARG A 97 9.23 -2.89 -11.49
C ARG A 97 10.12 -3.94 -12.14
N LYS A 98 11.00 -3.51 -13.04
CA LYS A 98 11.89 -4.44 -13.77
C LYS A 98 12.79 -5.23 -12.83
N PHE A 99 13.21 -4.61 -11.73
CA PHE A 99 13.99 -5.29 -10.71
C PHE A 99 13.18 -6.38 -10.01
N PHE A 100 12.03 -6.03 -9.42
CA PHE A 100 11.23 -6.99 -8.65
C PHE A 100 10.63 -8.09 -9.51
N TYR A 101 10.07 -7.77 -10.68
CA TYR A 101 9.55 -8.82 -11.57
C TYR A 101 10.62 -9.79 -12.04
N LYS A 102 11.83 -9.31 -12.31
CA LYS A 102 12.93 -10.16 -12.77
C LYS A 102 13.46 -11.07 -11.66
N ASN A 103 13.51 -10.57 -10.44
CA ASN A 103 14.20 -11.26 -9.34
C ASN A 103 13.26 -12.05 -8.43
N ASP A 104 12.00 -11.62 -8.27
CA ASP A 104 11.15 -12.09 -7.18
C ASP A 104 9.85 -12.77 -7.66
N PHE A 105 9.45 -12.60 -8.92
CA PHE A 105 8.16 -13.11 -9.41
C PHE A 105 8.01 -14.62 -9.27
N ASP A 106 9.03 -15.40 -9.63
CA ASP A 106 9.00 -16.86 -9.50
C ASP A 106 8.87 -17.28 -8.02
N GLN A 107 9.54 -16.57 -7.11
CA GLN A 107 9.41 -16.77 -5.68
C GLN A 107 7.99 -16.43 -5.20
N TRP A 108 7.37 -15.35 -5.70
CA TRP A 108 5.99 -14.99 -5.35
C TRP A 108 5.01 -16.08 -5.74
N VAL A 109 5.14 -16.62 -6.95
CA VAL A 109 4.31 -17.73 -7.45
C VAL A 109 4.52 -18.98 -6.59
N GLN A 110 5.77 -19.32 -6.27
CA GLN A 110 6.09 -20.48 -5.45
C GLN A 110 5.53 -20.35 -4.03
N ASN A 111 5.77 -19.21 -3.37
CA ASN A 111 5.26 -18.92 -2.02
C ASN A 111 3.73 -18.99 -2.00
N PHE A 112 3.07 -18.37 -2.98
CA PHE A 112 1.62 -18.42 -3.13
C PHE A 112 1.11 -19.86 -3.24
N ALA A 113 1.71 -20.67 -4.12
CA ALA A 113 1.32 -22.05 -4.32
C ALA A 113 1.46 -22.89 -3.04
N LEU A 114 2.56 -22.70 -2.30
CA LEU A 114 2.83 -23.42 -1.05
C LEU A 114 1.90 -22.98 0.09
N ASN A 115 1.49 -21.72 0.13
CA ASN A 115 0.58 -21.19 1.16
C ASN A 115 -0.90 -21.46 0.86
N LEU A 116 -1.25 -21.92 -0.34
CA LEU A 116 -2.65 -21.93 -0.82
C LEU A 116 -3.62 -22.67 0.11
N ASN A 117 -3.19 -23.80 0.68
CA ASN A 117 -4.01 -24.54 1.64
C ASN A 117 -4.24 -23.74 2.93
N ASP A 118 -3.23 -23.02 3.42
CA ASP A 118 -3.37 -22.17 4.60
C ASP A 118 -4.22 -20.94 4.33
N ILE A 119 -4.14 -20.41 3.11
CA ILE A 119 -4.98 -19.30 2.64
C ILE A 119 -6.44 -19.71 2.62
N TRP A 120 -6.77 -20.87 2.03
CA TRP A 120 -8.15 -21.33 1.92
C TRP A 120 -8.85 -21.58 3.26
N ASN A 121 -8.08 -22.00 4.27
CA ASN A 121 -8.55 -22.34 5.61
C ASN A 121 -8.33 -21.20 6.63
N GLY A 122 -7.67 -20.12 6.23
CA GLY A 122 -7.25 -19.04 7.10
C GLY A 122 -8.36 -18.01 7.38
N SER A 123 -8.01 -16.97 8.14
CA SER A 123 -8.89 -15.83 8.39
C SER A 123 -8.64 -14.69 7.40
N ASN A 124 -9.64 -13.82 7.24
CA ASN A 124 -9.56 -12.61 6.43
C ASN A 124 -9.60 -11.38 7.35
N PRO A 125 -8.71 -10.39 7.15
CA PRO A 125 -8.63 -9.21 8.00
C PRO A 125 -9.87 -8.30 7.94
N SER A 126 -10.79 -8.46 6.97
CA SER A 126 -12.05 -7.71 6.94
C SER A 126 -12.92 -7.91 8.19
N THR A 127 -12.72 -9.03 8.89
CA THR A 127 -13.40 -9.34 10.17
C THR A 127 -12.79 -8.60 11.37
N LEU A 128 -11.62 -7.96 11.20
CA LEU A 128 -10.93 -7.19 12.24
C LEU A 128 -11.48 -5.77 12.38
N SER A 129 -12.34 -5.33 11.46
CA SER A 129 -13.01 -4.04 11.59
C SER A 129 -13.87 -4.01 12.86
N ASN A 130 -13.72 -2.97 13.66
CA ASN A 130 -14.56 -2.78 14.83
C ASN A 130 -16.01 -2.52 14.37
N ALA A 131 -16.92 -3.46 14.62
CA ALA A 131 -18.34 -3.30 14.33
C ALA A 131 -18.95 -2.08 15.05
N ASN A 132 -18.32 -1.67 16.16
CA ASN A 132 -18.57 -0.41 16.84
C ASN A 132 -17.61 0.64 16.26
N HIS A 133 -18.05 1.34 15.21
CA HIS A 133 -17.38 2.52 14.68
C HIS A 133 -17.17 3.56 15.80
N ASN A 134 -16.04 3.48 16.51
CA ASN A 134 -15.57 4.62 17.27
C ASN A 134 -14.96 5.58 16.26
N GLU A 135 -15.71 6.62 15.91
CA GLU A 135 -15.29 7.66 14.97
C GLU A 135 -13.96 8.33 15.36
N ASN A 136 -13.45 8.10 16.57
CA ASN A 136 -12.16 8.61 17.05
C ASN A 136 -11.13 7.51 17.34
N ALA A 137 -11.33 6.28 16.85
CA ALA A 137 -10.36 5.20 17.00
C ALA A 137 -9.00 5.62 16.44
N SER A 138 -7.95 5.40 17.24
CA SER A 138 -6.58 5.77 16.87
C SER A 138 -5.70 4.53 16.77
N ALA A 139 -4.71 4.58 15.89
CA ALA A 139 -3.70 3.55 15.75
C ALA A 139 -2.30 4.18 15.75
N ILE A 140 -1.33 3.43 16.24
CA ILE A 140 0.09 3.74 16.11
C ILE A 140 0.70 2.70 15.18
N VAL A 141 1.28 3.16 14.08
CA VAL A 141 2.11 2.35 13.19
C VAL A 141 3.56 2.48 13.62
N ILE A 142 4.18 1.35 13.92
CA ILE A 142 5.57 1.27 14.41
C ILE A 142 6.45 0.63 13.34
N GLY A 143 7.32 1.44 12.76
CA GLY A 143 8.38 1.01 11.83
C GLY A 143 9.69 0.67 12.55
N ARG A 144 10.81 0.72 11.83
CA ARG A 144 12.15 0.38 12.35
C ARG A 144 13.17 1.53 12.25
N GLY A 145 12.67 2.73 11.98
CA GLY A 145 13.48 3.93 11.80
C GLY A 145 14.14 4.41 13.09
N PRO A 146 15.23 5.18 12.98
CA PRO A 146 16.05 5.61 14.11
C PRO A 146 15.32 6.52 15.10
N SER A 147 14.20 7.14 14.69
CA SER A 147 13.38 7.98 15.58
C SER A 147 12.92 7.25 16.84
N LEU A 148 12.67 5.93 16.76
CA LEU A 148 12.26 5.15 17.93
C LEU A 148 13.22 5.27 19.10
N HIS A 149 14.52 5.20 18.82
CA HIS A 149 15.58 5.32 19.83
C HIS A 149 15.89 6.79 20.13
N LYS A 150 16.02 7.63 19.10
CA LYS A 150 16.40 9.04 19.23
C LYS A 150 15.46 9.83 20.15
N HIS A 151 14.17 9.50 20.11
CA HIS A 151 13.11 10.17 20.86
C HIS A 151 12.49 9.29 21.95
N ASN A 152 13.06 8.11 22.22
CA ASN A 152 12.56 7.15 23.21
C ASN A 152 11.07 6.82 23.05
N HIS A 153 10.59 6.69 21.80
CA HIS A 153 9.16 6.53 21.50
C HIS A 153 8.55 5.31 22.19
N LEU A 154 9.26 4.19 22.23
CA LEU A 154 8.75 2.99 22.90
C LEU A 154 8.62 3.18 24.42
N GLU A 155 9.53 3.89 25.06
CA GLU A 155 9.41 4.21 26.50
C GLU A 155 8.27 5.19 26.79
N LEU A 156 8.04 6.16 25.90
CA LEU A 156 6.88 7.06 25.99
C LEU A 156 5.57 6.28 25.85
N LEU A 157 5.48 5.38 24.87
CA LEU A 157 4.30 4.54 24.64
C LEU A 157 4.04 3.64 25.86
N LYS A 158 5.07 2.98 26.38
CA LYS A 158 4.99 2.10 27.56
C LYS A 158 4.44 2.80 28.79
N LYS A 159 4.76 4.07 28.99
CA LYS A 159 4.30 4.90 30.12
C LYS A 159 2.96 5.58 29.85
N SER A 160 2.47 5.52 28.62
CA SER A 160 1.20 6.15 28.23
C SER A 160 -0.01 5.33 28.68
N ASN A 161 -1.17 5.95 28.62
CA ASN A 161 -2.47 5.30 28.77
C ASN A 161 -3.17 5.10 27.41
N PHE A 162 -2.41 4.99 26.32
CA PHE A 162 -2.96 4.78 24.99
C PHE A 162 -3.65 3.41 24.90
N SER A 163 -4.92 3.38 24.47
CA SER A 163 -5.71 2.15 24.32
C SER A 163 -6.09 1.80 22.88
N GLY A 164 -5.58 2.57 21.92
CA GLY A 164 -5.79 2.32 20.49
C GLY A 164 -5.01 1.11 19.96
N SER A 165 -5.04 0.93 18.64
CA SER A 165 -4.38 -0.20 17.97
C SER A 165 -2.88 0.02 17.83
N ILE A 166 -2.09 -1.01 18.14
CA ILE A 166 -0.65 -1.05 17.86
C ILE A 166 -0.43 -1.90 16.62
N ILE A 167 0.12 -1.29 15.56
CA ILE A 167 0.39 -1.95 14.28
C ILE A 167 1.90 -1.93 14.05
N CYS A 168 2.56 -3.05 14.30
CA CYS A 168 3.99 -3.16 14.08
C CYS A 168 4.28 -3.72 12.68
N THR A 169 5.27 -3.14 12.01
CA THR A 169 5.95 -3.87 10.92
C THR A 169 6.66 -5.08 11.52
N ASP A 170 6.69 -6.21 10.81
CA ASP A 170 7.48 -7.39 11.18
C ASP A 170 8.90 -7.06 11.64
N GLY A 171 9.64 -6.25 10.88
CA GLY A 171 10.99 -5.84 11.23
C GLY A 171 11.12 -5.15 12.60
N ALA A 172 10.05 -4.55 13.11
CA ALA A 172 10.01 -3.89 14.41
C ALA A 172 9.55 -4.83 15.54
N LEU A 173 8.83 -5.91 15.23
CA LEU A 173 8.10 -6.75 16.18
C LEU A 173 8.95 -7.15 17.39
N LYS A 174 10.11 -7.75 17.13
CA LYS A 174 11.03 -8.24 18.16
C LYS A 174 11.41 -7.13 19.14
N HIS A 175 11.92 -6.02 18.61
CA HIS A 175 12.38 -4.90 19.43
C HIS A 175 11.24 -4.23 20.21
N VAL A 176 10.05 -4.13 19.62
CA VAL A 176 8.85 -3.57 20.27
C VAL A 176 8.44 -4.41 21.48
N LEU A 177 8.36 -5.73 21.31
CA LEU A 177 8.02 -6.65 22.41
C LEU A 177 9.09 -6.65 23.51
N GLU A 178 10.38 -6.67 23.13
CA GLU A 178 11.51 -6.61 24.07
C GLU A 178 11.54 -5.32 24.89
N SER A 179 11.05 -4.21 24.33
CA SER A 179 10.92 -2.93 25.03
C SER A 179 9.74 -2.90 26.03
N GLY A 180 8.92 -3.95 26.05
CA GLY A 180 7.77 -4.10 26.94
C GLY A 180 6.45 -3.56 26.39
N ILE A 181 6.39 -3.23 25.09
CA ILE A 181 5.12 -2.93 24.41
C ILE A 181 4.51 -4.27 24.00
N THR A 182 3.65 -4.82 24.86
CA THR A 182 3.13 -6.18 24.71
C THR A 182 1.61 -6.20 24.55
N PRO A 183 1.03 -7.30 24.00
CA PRO A 183 -0.41 -7.49 23.95
C PRO A 183 -1.12 -7.54 25.31
N GLU A 184 -0.38 -7.63 26.42
CA GLU A 184 -0.96 -7.54 27.78
C GLU A 184 -1.31 -6.10 28.15
N GLN A 185 -0.45 -5.15 27.76
CA GLN A 185 -0.71 -3.73 27.95
C GLN A 185 -1.56 -3.16 26.81
N PHE A 186 -1.37 -3.64 25.59
CA PHE A 186 -2.04 -3.15 24.38
C PHE A 186 -2.77 -4.30 23.69
N PRO A 187 -4.02 -4.65 24.08
CA PRO A 187 -4.71 -5.83 23.56
C PRO A 187 -4.94 -5.83 22.04
N ASN A 188 -5.08 -4.64 21.44
CA ASN A 188 -5.23 -4.46 20.00
C ASN A 188 -3.85 -4.46 19.31
N PHE A 189 -3.18 -5.61 19.35
CA PHE A 189 -1.80 -5.76 18.86
C PHE A 189 -1.74 -6.51 17.54
N TYR A 190 -1.20 -5.84 16.52
CA TYR A 190 -1.08 -6.35 15.16
C TYR A 190 0.37 -6.37 14.71
N VAL A 191 0.73 -7.40 13.95
CA VAL A 191 1.96 -7.43 13.14
C VAL A 191 1.61 -7.57 11.67
N VAL A 192 2.28 -6.81 10.82
CA VAL A 192 2.08 -6.83 9.37
C VAL A 192 3.33 -7.36 8.69
N THR A 193 3.17 -8.33 7.79
CA THR A 193 4.23 -8.85 6.90
C THR A 193 3.77 -8.81 5.45
N ILE A 194 4.55 -8.11 4.63
CA ILE A 194 4.27 -7.92 3.20
C ILE A 194 5.31 -8.60 2.33
N GLU A 195 6.53 -8.75 2.83
CA GLU A 195 7.67 -9.25 2.06
C GLU A 195 7.57 -10.76 1.80
N SER A 196 8.15 -11.19 0.68
CA SER A 196 8.19 -12.58 0.22
C SER A 196 9.49 -13.31 0.58
N TYR A 197 10.44 -12.61 1.18
CA TYR A 197 11.78 -13.11 1.41
C TYR A 197 11.85 -14.04 2.64
N GLU A 198 12.81 -14.95 2.63
CA GLU A 198 12.99 -15.95 3.68
C GLU A 198 13.55 -15.35 4.97
N ASP A 199 14.46 -14.39 4.86
CA ASP A 199 15.16 -13.73 5.97
C ASP A 199 14.23 -12.98 6.94
N VAL A 200 13.03 -12.64 6.48
CA VAL A 200 11.91 -12.15 7.32
C VAL A 200 11.63 -13.09 8.51
N VAL A 201 11.98 -14.39 8.42
CA VAL A 201 11.82 -15.33 9.54
C VAL A 201 12.54 -14.87 10.80
N ASP A 202 13.66 -14.15 10.67
CA ASP A 202 14.46 -13.68 11.80
C ASP A 202 13.72 -12.62 12.63
N HIS A 203 12.77 -11.91 12.02
CA HIS A 203 11.91 -10.96 12.72
C HIS A 203 10.94 -11.64 13.71
N TYR A 204 10.69 -12.94 13.52
CA TYR A 204 9.84 -13.75 14.38
C TYR A 204 10.65 -14.62 15.37
N ASN A 205 11.97 -14.67 15.25
CA ASN A 205 12.85 -15.45 16.11
C ASN A 205 13.17 -14.71 17.44
N SER A 206 12.25 -14.83 18.40
CA SER A 206 12.39 -14.30 19.75
C SER A 206 11.49 -15.01 20.77
N ASP A 207 12.01 -15.25 21.98
CA ASP A 207 11.24 -15.79 23.11
C ASP A 207 10.01 -14.92 23.44
N TYR A 208 10.09 -13.60 23.19
CA TYR A 208 8.97 -12.70 23.36
C TYR A 208 7.87 -12.96 22.34
N VAL A 209 8.22 -13.27 21.09
CA VAL A 209 7.25 -13.63 20.05
C VAL A 209 6.58 -14.97 20.40
N ASP A 210 7.32 -15.94 20.95
CA ASP A 210 6.74 -17.21 21.40
C ASP A 210 5.81 -17.04 22.61
N LYS A 211 6.20 -16.18 23.55
CA LYS A 211 5.40 -15.86 24.73
C LYS A 211 4.09 -15.16 24.36
N TYR A 212 4.16 -14.15 23.49
CA TYR A 212 3.04 -13.26 23.19
C TYR A 212 2.25 -13.61 21.94
N GLY A 213 2.80 -14.47 21.07
CA GLY A 213 2.21 -14.86 19.80
C GLY A 213 0.72 -15.27 19.84
N PRO A 214 0.23 -16.04 20.85
CA PRO A 214 -1.20 -16.35 20.96
C PRO A 214 -2.13 -15.13 21.09
N LYS A 215 -1.60 -13.97 21.49
CA LYS A 215 -2.33 -12.70 21.65
C LYS A 215 -2.05 -11.70 20.52
N ILE A 216 -1.22 -12.06 19.54
CA ILE A 216 -0.88 -11.20 18.40
C ILE A 216 -1.75 -11.56 17.20
N THR A 217 -2.36 -10.55 16.58
CA THR A 217 -3.04 -10.69 15.30
C THR A 217 -2.06 -10.42 14.17
N GLY A 218 -1.74 -11.44 13.40
CA GLY A 218 -0.85 -11.33 12.24
C GLY A 218 -1.63 -11.04 10.96
N ILE A 219 -1.09 -10.16 10.14
CA ILE A 219 -1.62 -9.79 8.83
C ILE A 219 -0.53 -10.07 7.80
N PHE A 220 -0.74 -11.12 7.00
CA PHE A 220 0.26 -11.67 6.09
C PHE A 220 -0.23 -11.63 4.65
N THR A 221 0.68 -11.34 3.73
CA THR A 221 0.36 -11.46 2.31
C THR A 221 0.28 -12.91 1.86
N ILE A 222 -0.50 -13.16 0.81
CA ILE A 222 -0.55 -14.47 0.14
C ILE A 222 0.81 -14.93 -0.44
N ILE A 223 1.78 -14.03 -0.61
CA ILE A 223 3.12 -14.32 -1.17
C ILE A 223 4.22 -14.36 -0.11
N THR A 224 3.88 -14.25 1.18
CA THR A 224 4.86 -14.34 2.27
C THR A 224 5.56 -15.70 2.25
N ASN A 225 6.85 -15.74 2.56
CA ASN A 225 7.61 -16.99 2.54
C ASN A 225 6.99 -18.06 3.48
N PRO A 226 6.81 -19.31 3.03
CA PRO A 226 6.22 -20.38 3.85
C PRO A 226 6.95 -20.67 5.16
N LYS A 227 8.26 -20.39 5.25
CA LYS A 227 9.03 -20.51 6.51
C LYS A 227 8.58 -19.47 7.54
N VAL A 228 8.28 -18.25 7.10
CA VAL A 228 7.73 -17.19 7.97
C VAL A 228 6.34 -17.59 8.46
N ILE A 229 5.50 -18.14 7.58
CA ILE A 229 4.17 -18.63 7.94
C ILE A 229 4.25 -19.77 8.97
N SER A 230 5.16 -20.73 8.74
CA SER A 230 5.41 -21.83 9.69
C SER A 230 5.86 -21.29 11.05
N ARG A 231 6.83 -20.38 11.07
CA ARG A 231 7.35 -19.77 12.30
C ARG A 231 6.27 -18.99 13.07
N ALA A 232 5.43 -18.23 12.37
CA ALA A 232 4.31 -17.50 12.99
C ALA A 232 3.28 -18.45 13.61
N LYS A 233 2.99 -19.59 12.95
CA LYS A 233 2.10 -20.64 13.48
C LYS A 233 2.70 -21.34 14.71
N GLU A 234 4.01 -21.59 14.74
CA GLU A 234 4.70 -22.15 15.89
C GLU A 234 4.54 -21.27 17.14
N SER A 235 4.64 -19.94 16.98
CA SER A 235 4.30 -18.97 18.04
C SER A 235 2.80 -18.78 18.26
N LYS A 236 1.95 -19.47 17.51
CA LYS A 236 0.47 -19.37 17.58
C LYS A 236 -0.07 -17.97 17.25
N ILE A 237 0.64 -17.20 16.42
CA ILE A 237 0.12 -15.93 15.90
C ILE A 237 -1.14 -16.18 15.08
N LYS A 238 -2.18 -15.37 15.29
CA LYS A 238 -3.43 -15.48 14.54
C LYS A 238 -3.29 -14.88 13.15
N ILE A 239 -3.04 -15.72 12.15
CA ILE A 239 -2.82 -15.30 10.76
C ILE A 239 -4.12 -14.87 10.06
N ASN A 240 -4.07 -13.70 9.43
CA ASN A 240 -5.08 -13.17 8.53
C ASN A 240 -4.44 -12.86 7.18
N TRP A 241 -5.06 -13.32 6.09
CA TRP A 241 -4.48 -13.25 4.75
C TRP A 241 -4.96 -12.02 3.96
N LEU A 242 -4.05 -11.41 3.20
CA LEU A 242 -4.36 -10.34 2.26
C LEU A 242 -3.62 -10.46 0.94
N HIS A 243 -4.15 -9.81 -0.09
CA HIS A 243 -3.41 -9.61 -1.34
C HIS A 243 -2.54 -8.35 -1.28
N PRO A 244 -1.23 -8.45 -1.54
CA PRO A 244 -0.46 -7.27 -1.90
C PRO A 244 -0.78 -6.93 -3.35
N LEU A 245 -1.06 -5.66 -3.64
CA LEU A 245 -1.08 -5.16 -5.02
C LEU A 245 0.38 -5.07 -5.51
N ALA A 246 0.87 -6.17 -6.08
CA ALA A 246 2.28 -6.36 -6.43
C ALA A 246 2.53 -6.22 -7.94
N ASP A 247 1.49 -6.39 -8.74
CA ASP A 247 1.60 -6.51 -10.19
C ASP A 247 0.71 -5.45 -10.91
N TYR A 248 1.08 -5.10 -12.15
CA TYR A 248 0.39 -4.05 -12.90
C TYR A 248 -0.90 -4.56 -13.55
N HIS A 249 -1.76 -3.63 -13.97
CA HIS A 249 -3.04 -3.95 -14.61
C HIS A 249 -2.86 -4.56 -16.02
N GLU A 250 -2.48 -5.83 -16.07
CA GLU A 250 -2.43 -6.66 -17.28
C GLU A 250 -3.77 -7.38 -17.54
N GLY A 251 -4.84 -6.89 -16.92
CA GLY A 251 -6.18 -7.47 -17.01
C GLY A 251 -6.17 -8.93 -16.53
N LYS A 252 -6.64 -9.85 -17.38
CA LYS A 252 -6.78 -11.27 -17.01
C LYS A 252 -5.46 -12.01 -16.78
N LYS A 253 -4.34 -11.47 -17.28
CA LYS A 253 -3.01 -12.08 -17.12
C LYS A 253 -2.30 -11.62 -15.85
N SER A 254 -2.83 -10.60 -15.18
CA SER A 254 -2.27 -10.11 -13.93
C SER A 254 -2.20 -11.24 -12.91
N PHE A 255 -1.05 -11.35 -12.26
CA PHE A 255 -0.82 -12.21 -11.11
C PHE A 255 -1.83 -11.92 -10.00
N ASN A 256 -2.10 -10.65 -9.69
CA ASN A 256 -3.14 -10.30 -8.72
C ASN A 256 -4.51 -10.80 -9.15
N GLN A 257 -4.87 -10.68 -10.44
CA GLN A 257 -6.16 -11.17 -10.93
C GLN A 257 -6.29 -12.69 -10.86
N LEU A 258 -5.24 -13.42 -11.25
CA LEU A 258 -5.21 -14.88 -11.22
C LEU A 258 -5.26 -15.41 -9.80
N THR A 259 -4.39 -14.90 -8.93
CA THR A 259 -4.35 -15.33 -7.52
C THR A 259 -5.64 -14.95 -6.79
N ALA A 260 -6.24 -13.79 -7.04
CA ALA A 260 -7.53 -13.40 -6.46
C ALA A 260 -8.68 -14.36 -6.84
N GLN A 261 -8.60 -15.04 -7.99
CA GLN A 261 -9.55 -16.09 -8.34
C GLN A 261 -9.23 -17.39 -7.60
N MET A 262 -7.95 -17.75 -7.49
CA MET A 262 -7.50 -18.99 -6.87
C MET A 262 -7.71 -19.02 -5.34
N VAL A 263 -7.68 -17.88 -4.64
CA VAL A 263 -7.89 -17.84 -3.18
C VAL A 263 -9.34 -17.99 -2.76
N LYS A 264 -10.31 -17.87 -3.67
CA LYS A 264 -11.73 -18.01 -3.33
C LYS A 264 -12.00 -19.40 -2.81
N SER A 265 -12.50 -19.48 -1.58
CA SER A 265 -12.84 -20.72 -0.89
C SER A 265 -14.21 -20.59 -0.24
N LYS A 266 -14.70 -21.66 0.40
CA LYS A 266 -15.91 -21.60 1.24
C LYS A 266 -15.77 -20.60 2.42
N VAL A 267 -14.55 -20.36 2.89
CA VAL A 267 -14.27 -19.41 3.99
C VAL A 267 -14.26 -17.97 3.48
N HIS A 268 -13.82 -17.75 2.23
CA HIS A 268 -13.70 -16.42 1.62
C HIS A 268 -14.33 -16.40 0.22
N GLU A 269 -15.64 -16.58 0.11
CA GLU A 269 -16.34 -16.69 -1.19
C GLU A 269 -16.14 -15.44 -2.07
N LYS A 270 -16.06 -14.26 -1.44
CA LYS A 270 -15.81 -12.98 -2.11
C LYS A 270 -14.32 -12.71 -2.37
N GLY A 271 -13.43 -13.61 -1.96
CA GLY A 271 -11.98 -13.44 -1.99
C GLY A 271 -11.42 -12.72 -0.77
N LEU A 272 -10.13 -12.40 -0.84
CA LEU A 272 -9.41 -11.65 0.18
C LEU A 272 -9.31 -10.16 -0.19
N PRO A 273 -9.24 -9.25 0.79
CA PRO A 273 -8.96 -7.84 0.53
C PRO A 273 -7.56 -7.68 -0.07
N ALA A 274 -7.41 -6.67 -0.91
CA ALA A 274 -6.14 -6.27 -1.48
C ALA A 274 -5.73 -4.88 -0.96
N ILE A 275 -4.45 -4.70 -0.68
CA ILE A 275 -3.92 -3.41 -0.22
C ILE A 275 -2.73 -2.96 -1.08
N GLN A 276 -2.62 -1.65 -1.20
CA GLN A 276 -1.42 -1.00 -1.73
C GLN A 276 -0.27 -1.17 -0.73
N THR A 277 0.93 -1.46 -1.24
CA THR A 277 2.09 -1.69 -0.38
C THR A 277 3.01 -0.48 -0.28
N GLY A 278 3.02 0.41 -1.29
CA GLY A 278 3.95 1.55 -1.34
C GLY A 278 5.43 1.15 -1.25
N GLY A 279 5.73 -0.11 -1.59
CA GLY A 279 7.06 -0.68 -1.58
C GLY A 279 7.63 -1.01 -0.18
N ASN A 280 6.90 -0.78 0.91
CA ASN A 280 7.37 -1.12 2.27
C ASN A 280 6.23 -1.48 3.23
N VAL A 281 6.55 -2.23 4.29
CA VAL A 281 5.58 -2.70 5.30
C VAL A 281 4.93 -1.54 6.07
N GLY A 282 5.65 -0.43 6.26
CA GLY A 282 5.15 0.75 7.00
C GLY A 282 3.97 1.44 6.31
N THR A 283 4.07 1.70 5.00
CA THR A 283 2.96 2.23 4.20
C THR A 283 1.77 1.28 4.20
N SER A 284 2.04 -0.03 4.08
CA SER A 284 1.00 -1.06 4.12
C SER A 284 0.27 -1.08 5.46
N SER A 285 1.02 -0.93 6.56
CA SER A 285 0.49 -0.87 7.93
C SER A 285 -0.39 0.37 8.15
N TRP A 286 -0.06 1.50 7.51
CA TRP A 286 -0.94 2.67 7.50
C TRP A 286 -2.27 2.39 6.80
N PHE A 287 -2.27 1.71 5.64
CA PHE A 287 -3.51 1.26 5.00
C PHE A 287 -4.31 0.32 5.90
N ILE A 288 -3.66 -0.64 6.56
CA ILE A 288 -4.33 -1.51 7.54
C ILE A 288 -5.03 -0.68 8.63
N GLY A 289 -4.34 0.32 9.18
CA GLY A 289 -4.88 1.16 10.24
C GLY A 289 -6.22 1.81 9.88
N TRP A 290 -6.31 2.52 8.76
CA TRP A 290 -7.55 3.23 8.42
C TRP A 290 -8.51 2.40 7.55
N ARG A 291 -8.04 1.54 6.65
CA ARG A 291 -8.89 0.84 5.67
C ARG A 291 -9.49 -0.44 6.21
N ILE A 292 -8.75 -1.14 7.09
CA ILE A 292 -9.15 -2.43 7.66
C ILE A 292 -9.66 -2.25 9.10
N LEU A 293 -8.90 -1.54 9.94
CA LEU A 293 -9.28 -1.32 11.34
C LEU A 293 -10.20 -0.12 11.54
N ASN A 294 -10.46 0.67 10.48
CA ASN A 294 -11.30 1.87 10.49
C ASN A 294 -10.84 2.94 11.50
N CYS A 295 -9.53 3.01 11.81
CA CYS A 295 -8.98 4.05 12.66
C CYS A 295 -8.94 5.39 11.93
N LYS A 296 -9.43 6.45 12.57
CA LYS A 296 -9.44 7.81 12.05
C LYS A 296 -8.06 8.46 12.17
N ASN A 297 -7.40 8.30 13.31
CA ASN A 297 -6.12 8.95 13.60
C ASN A 297 -5.00 7.92 13.55
N ILE A 298 -4.05 8.08 12.63
CA ILE A 298 -2.92 7.15 12.44
C ILE A 298 -1.63 7.87 12.78
N GLY A 299 -1.07 7.58 13.96
CA GLY A 299 0.24 8.06 14.39
C GLY A 299 1.36 7.19 13.81
N LEU A 300 2.40 7.81 13.26
CA LEU A 300 3.55 7.12 12.67
C LEU A 300 4.79 7.34 13.54
N ILE A 301 5.42 6.26 14.02
CA ILE A 301 6.71 6.30 14.74
C ILE A 301 7.69 5.28 14.14
N GLY A 302 8.97 5.63 14.01
CA GLY A 302 9.93 4.75 13.33
C GLY A 302 9.70 4.64 11.80
N LEU A 303 8.94 5.55 11.18
CA LEU A 303 8.77 5.64 9.73
C LEU A 303 9.45 6.91 9.18
N ASN A 304 10.74 7.11 9.46
CA ASN A 304 11.47 8.30 9.02
C ASN A 304 11.42 8.49 7.49
N GLN A 305 11.33 7.41 6.71
CA GLN A 305 11.37 7.46 5.24
C GLN A 305 12.56 8.30 4.75
N GLY A 306 13.72 8.16 5.40
CA GLY A 306 14.91 8.98 5.20
C GLY A 306 16.03 8.47 6.10
N TRP A 307 17.26 8.70 5.65
CA TRP A 307 18.47 8.49 6.45
C TRP A 307 18.81 9.73 7.24
N GLU A 308 19.41 9.54 8.42
CA GLU A 308 19.90 10.65 9.24
C GLU A 308 21.19 11.22 8.61
N GLU A 309 21.52 12.47 8.91
CA GLU A 309 22.71 13.12 8.32
C GLU A 309 24.03 12.50 8.78
N ASP A 310 24.03 11.90 9.97
CA ASP A 310 25.16 11.22 10.59
C ASP A 310 25.24 9.73 10.22
N ASP A 311 24.27 9.20 9.47
CA ASP A 311 24.37 7.85 8.91
C ASP A 311 25.57 7.74 7.97
N SER A 312 26.28 6.62 8.03
CA SER A 312 27.44 6.40 7.16
C SER A 312 26.98 6.31 5.69
N TRP A 313 27.78 6.88 4.79
CA TRP A 313 27.50 6.76 3.34
C TRP A 313 27.48 5.30 2.86
N GLU A 314 28.22 4.42 3.52
CA GLU A 314 28.14 2.99 3.25
C GLU A 314 26.73 2.47 3.49
N LYS A 315 26.15 2.76 4.66
CA LYS A 315 24.77 2.41 5.04
C LYS A 315 23.74 3.03 4.10
N ILE A 316 23.89 4.31 3.73
CA ILE A 316 22.97 5.01 2.84
C ILE A 316 22.99 4.42 1.43
N ILE A 317 24.18 4.23 0.84
CA ILE A 317 24.34 3.74 -0.53
C ILE A 317 23.97 2.25 -0.64
N SER A 318 24.21 1.47 0.42
CA SER A 318 23.83 0.06 0.48
C SER A 318 22.34 -0.16 0.80
N HIS A 319 21.58 0.90 1.05
CA HIS A 319 20.21 0.82 1.56
C HIS A 319 20.13 -0.08 2.82
N GLY A 320 20.93 0.25 3.85
CA GLY A 320 20.96 -0.52 5.08
C GLY A 320 21.58 -1.91 4.94
N ASN A 321 22.57 -2.06 4.06
CA ASN A 321 23.30 -3.29 3.73
C ASN A 321 22.54 -4.29 2.85
N TYR A 322 21.45 -3.86 2.23
CA TYR A 322 20.72 -4.68 1.26
C TYR A 322 21.50 -4.86 -0.06
N PHE A 323 22.30 -3.87 -0.45
CA PHE A 323 23.12 -3.91 -1.66
C PHE A 323 24.60 -3.74 -1.34
N LYS A 324 25.46 -4.30 -2.20
CA LYS A 324 26.90 -3.99 -2.13
C LYS A 324 27.11 -2.51 -2.48
N PRO A 325 27.76 -1.72 -1.62
CA PRO A 325 27.98 -0.31 -1.89
C PRO A 325 28.83 -0.14 -3.14
N SER A 326 28.35 0.66 -4.09
CA SER A 326 29.10 0.99 -5.30
C SER A 326 29.99 2.20 -5.05
N LYS A 327 31.17 2.25 -5.69
CA LYS A 327 32.03 3.44 -5.67
C LYS A 327 31.38 4.52 -6.54
N LEU A 328 30.71 5.47 -5.89
CA LEU A 328 30.10 6.62 -6.55
C LEU A 328 30.92 7.88 -6.30
N ASP A 329 31.09 8.70 -7.34
CA ASP A 329 31.65 10.05 -7.18
C ASP A 329 30.65 10.96 -6.48
N ARG A 330 30.86 11.14 -5.17
CA ARG A 330 30.00 11.94 -4.29
C ARG A 330 30.06 13.44 -4.57
N SER A 331 31.10 13.91 -5.26
CA SER A 331 31.23 15.33 -5.62
C SER A 331 30.38 15.68 -6.84
N SER A 332 30.00 14.68 -7.64
CA SER A 332 29.22 14.87 -8.86
C SER A 332 27.81 15.39 -8.61
N GLU A 333 27.33 16.21 -9.54
CA GLU A 333 25.96 16.71 -9.52
C GLU A 333 24.92 15.58 -9.65
N LYS A 334 25.29 14.48 -10.33
CA LYS A 334 24.46 13.27 -10.43
C LYS A 334 24.24 12.63 -9.06
N PHE A 335 25.28 12.55 -8.24
CA PHE A 335 25.18 11.98 -6.89
C PHE A 335 24.23 12.81 -6.02
N LYS A 336 24.36 14.13 -6.01
CA LYS A 336 23.45 15.02 -5.26
C LYS A 336 21.99 14.88 -5.69
N LYS A 337 21.74 14.64 -6.98
CA LYS A 337 20.39 14.37 -7.52
C LYS A 337 19.84 12.99 -7.15
N LEU A 338 20.72 11.99 -7.03
CA LEU A 338 20.37 10.62 -6.63
C LEU A 338 20.17 10.50 -5.12
N PHE A 339 20.89 11.28 -4.33
CA PHE A 339 20.84 11.29 -2.86
C PHE A 339 20.49 12.71 -2.35
N PRO A 340 19.30 13.24 -2.68
CA PRO A 340 18.94 14.58 -2.26
C PRO A 340 18.88 14.67 -0.73
N LYS A 341 19.45 15.76 -0.21
CA LYS A 341 19.25 16.20 1.17
C LYS A 341 17.96 17.01 1.23
N VAL A 342 16.99 16.56 2.01
CA VAL A 342 15.65 17.17 2.12
C VAL A 342 15.49 17.79 3.50
N TYR A 343 15.00 19.03 3.52
CA TYR A 343 14.64 19.73 4.75
C TYR A 343 13.20 19.42 5.14
N ASN A 344 12.99 18.96 6.37
CA ASN A 344 11.67 18.82 6.97
C ASN A 344 11.34 20.13 7.72
N PRO A 345 10.39 20.94 7.21
CA PRO A 345 10.07 22.24 7.80
C PRO A 345 9.34 22.12 9.14
N ASP A 346 8.64 21.02 9.40
CA ASP A 346 7.81 20.84 10.59
C ASP A 346 8.64 20.51 11.84
N PHE A 347 9.75 19.79 11.65
CA PHE A 347 10.69 19.44 12.72
C PHE A 347 12.02 20.17 12.65
N THR A 348 12.23 20.99 11.62
CA THR A 348 13.49 21.73 11.38
C THR A 348 14.73 20.83 11.29
N THR A 349 14.56 19.63 10.73
CA THR A 349 15.63 18.63 10.55
C THR A 349 15.91 18.37 9.08
N TYR A 350 17.07 17.82 8.74
CA TYR A 350 17.33 17.28 7.40
C TYR A 350 17.37 15.76 7.42
N CYS A 351 17.07 15.17 6.26
CA CYS A 351 17.31 13.76 5.99
C CYS A 351 17.89 13.59 4.59
N ILE A 352 18.52 12.45 4.34
CA ILE A 352 19.04 12.06 3.02
C ILE A 352 18.13 10.98 2.46
N LEU A 353 17.74 11.08 1.19
CA LEU A 353 16.93 10.06 0.54
C LEU A 353 17.76 9.31 -0.50
N ASP A 354 17.93 8.00 -0.35
CA ASP A 354 18.41 7.18 -1.46
C ASP A 354 17.31 7.00 -2.53
N PRO A 355 17.58 6.40 -3.70
CA PRO A 355 16.58 6.20 -4.75
C PRO A 355 15.34 5.38 -4.33
N ILE A 356 15.51 4.37 -3.48
CA ILE A 356 14.44 3.49 -2.99
C ILE A 356 13.60 4.25 -1.96
N VAL A 357 14.24 4.94 -1.02
CA VAL A 357 13.55 5.77 -0.02
C VAL A 357 12.82 6.94 -0.69
N GLN A 358 13.36 7.52 -1.77
CA GLN A 358 12.63 8.49 -2.60
C GLN A 358 11.34 7.91 -3.15
N TYR A 359 11.37 6.67 -3.65
CA TYR A 359 10.18 5.97 -4.14
C TYR A 359 9.17 5.75 -3.01
N TYR A 360 9.60 5.19 -1.88
CA TYR A 360 8.73 4.94 -0.72
C TYR A 360 8.08 6.22 -0.18
N SER A 361 8.88 7.26 0.06
CA SER A 361 8.40 8.54 0.58
C SER A 361 7.43 9.23 -0.38
N SER A 362 7.71 9.18 -1.69
CA SER A 362 6.85 9.80 -2.69
C SER A 362 5.52 9.05 -2.84
N ALA A 363 5.57 7.72 -2.95
CA ALA A 363 4.37 6.90 -3.02
C ALA A 363 3.50 7.06 -1.77
N PHE A 364 4.12 7.08 -0.57
CA PHE A 364 3.36 7.22 0.67
C PHE A 364 2.69 8.60 0.78
N ARG A 365 3.38 9.69 0.45
CA ARG A 365 2.78 11.03 0.41
C ARG A 365 1.62 11.12 -0.60
N GLU A 366 1.76 10.49 -1.76
CA GLU A 366 0.68 10.41 -2.76
C GLU A 366 -0.54 9.64 -2.22
N PHE A 367 -0.32 8.50 -1.56
CA PHE A 367 -1.43 7.75 -0.96
C PHE A 367 -2.13 8.54 0.16
N ILE A 368 -1.36 9.27 0.97
CA ILE A 368 -1.93 10.12 2.02
C ILE A 368 -2.76 11.26 1.41
N SER A 369 -2.26 11.94 0.37
CA SER A 369 -3.00 13.04 -0.27
C SER A 369 -4.32 12.58 -0.89
N ARG A 370 -4.38 11.33 -1.39
CA ARG A 370 -5.56 10.69 -2.00
C ARG A 370 -6.46 9.92 -1.03
N SER A 371 -6.09 9.82 0.24
CA SER A 371 -6.88 9.09 1.24
C SER A 371 -8.26 9.74 1.48
N PRO A 372 -9.24 9.08 2.10
CA PRO A 372 -10.48 9.76 2.48
C PRO A 372 -10.21 10.95 3.43
N SER A 373 -10.95 12.06 3.29
CA SER A 373 -10.73 13.30 4.05
C SER A 373 -10.80 13.15 5.57
N TRP A 374 -11.52 12.14 6.05
CA TRP A 374 -11.63 11.84 7.47
C TRP A 374 -10.38 11.18 8.06
N VAL A 375 -9.49 10.60 7.24
CA VAL A 375 -8.26 9.97 7.71
C VAL A 375 -7.24 11.05 8.07
N ASN A 376 -6.84 11.05 9.34
CA ASN A 376 -5.82 11.93 9.88
C ASN A 376 -4.50 11.16 9.98
N THR A 377 -3.55 11.47 9.10
CA THR A 377 -2.20 10.93 9.17
C THR A 377 -1.32 11.86 9.98
N ILE A 378 -0.74 11.34 11.07
CA ILE A 378 0.13 12.09 11.96
C ILE A 378 1.55 11.56 11.87
N ASN A 379 2.47 12.37 11.33
CA ASN A 379 3.89 12.10 11.48
C ASN A 379 4.32 12.44 12.91
N ALA A 380 4.54 11.40 13.72
CA ALA A 380 5.07 11.52 15.08
C ALA A 380 6.52 11.00 15.18
N THR A 381 7.21 10.87 14.04
CA THR A 381 8.60 10.41 14.00
C THR A 381 9.58 11.49 14.48
N GLU A 382 9.13 12.73 14.62
CA GLU A 382 9.96 13.90 15.00
C GLU A 382 11.13 14.16 14.03
N GLY A 383 11.00 13.71 12.79
CA GLY A 383 11.95 13.95 11.71
C GLY A 383 11.52 13.32 10.40
N GLY A 384 12.50 12.89 9.61
CA GLY A 384 12.26 12.16 8.37
C GLY A 384 11.68 13.00 7.23
N SER A 385 11.19 12.34 6.19
CA SER A 385 10.75 12.99 4.94
C SER A 385 9.24 13.04 4.71
N LEU A 386 8.46 12.57 5.69
CA LEU A 386 6.99 12.58 5.62
C LEU A 386 6.43 13.91 6.15
N PHE A 387 6.27 14.88 5.27
CA PHE A 387 5.61 16.16 5.55
C PHE A 387 4.89 16.65 4.29
N GLY A 388 4.00 17.63 4.45
CA GLY A 388 3.25 18.25 3.36
C GLY A 388 1.75 18.00 3.42
N GLU A 389 1.12 17.97 2.24
CA GLU A 389 -0.34 17.94 2.14
C GLU A 389 -0.95 16.76 2.91
N ARG A 390 -1.91 17.07 3.80
CA ARG A 390 -2.66 16.09 4.59
C ARG A 390 -1.83 15.24 5.57
N ILE A 391 -0.62 15.70 5.90
CA ILE A 391 0.21 15.14 6.96
C ILE A 391 0.29 16.18 8.07
N THR A 392 -0.13 15.80 9.27
CA THR A 392 0.08 16.62 10.47
C THR A 392 1.34 16.15 11.18
N SER A 393 2.26 17.05 11.45
CA SER A 393 3.48 16.74 12.23
C SER A 393 3.30 17.20 13.67
N MET A 394 3.66 16.35 14.64
CA MET A 394 3.67 16.69 16.08
C MET A 394 4.63 15.77 16.83
N LYS A 395 4.99 16.13 18.07
CA LYS A 395 5.80 15.22 18.91
C LYS A 395 4.99 14.00 19.29
N PHE A 396 5.66 12.87 19.51
CA PHE A 396 4.94 11.65 19.89
C PHE A 396 4.26 11.77 21.26
N SER A 397 4.84 12.51 22.21
CA SER A 397 4.20 12.83 23.49
C SER A 397 2.87 13.58 23.30
N GLU A 398 2.83 14.55 22.39
CA GLU A 398 1.62 15.33 22.08
C GLU A 398 0.55 14.45 21.41
N PHE A 399 0.98 13.52 20.53
CA PHE A 399 0.07 12.52 19.96
C PHE A 399 -0.57 11.66 21.06
N LEU A 400 0.23 11.13 21.97
CA LEU A 400 -0.25 10.28 23.08
C LEU A 400 -1.21 11.04 24.01
N GLU A 401 -0.99 12.34 24.21
CA GLU A 401 -1.89 13.17 25.00
C GLU A 401 -3.22 13.46 24.30
N LYS A 402 -3.18 13.69 22.98
CA LYS A 402 -4.33 14.09 22.18
C LYS A 402 -5.22 12.91 21.75
N TYR A 403 -4.63 11.73 21.52
CA TYR A 403 -5.29 10.58 20.90
C TYR A 403 -5.30 9.34 21.81
N LYS A 404 -5.68 9.52 23.08
CA LYS A 404 -5.70 8.47 24.11
C LYS A 404 -6.64 7.28 23.85
N SER A 405 -7.43 7.34 22.76
CA SER A 405 -8.69 6.61 22.47
C SER A 405 -8.81 5.22 23.05
#